data_AF-A0A967JT54-F1
#
_entry.id   AF-A0A967JT54-F1
#
_cell.length_a   1.000
_cell.length_b   1.000
_cell.length_c   1.000
_cell.angle_alpha   90.00
_cell.angle_beta   90.00
_cell.angle_gamma   90.00
#
_symmetry.space_group_name_H-M   'P 1'
#
loop_
_entity.id
_entity.type
_entity.pdbx_description
1 polymer ?
#
loop_
_entity_poly.entity_id
_entity_poly.type
_entity_poly.pdbx_seq_one_letter_code
_entity_poly.pdbx_strand_id
1 'polypeptide(L)' 'MEILYLLIPLGLVLLAVAIAAFVWAVRSGQFEDLEGPAHRILMDDDDPKIPRRNPERRQQDPDEEGRN' A
#
# COMPACT_ATOMS: atom_id res chain seq x y z
N MET A 1 -47.11 -12.03 19.23
CA MET A 1 -47.18 -11.86 17.77
C MET A 1 -46.88 -10.43 17.29
N GLU A 2 -46.93 -9.41 18.15
CA GLU A 2 -46.70 -8.01 17.73
C GLU A 2 -45.25 -7.69 17.36
N ILE A 3 -44.28 -8.33 18.02
CA ILE A 3 -42.84 -8.11 17.77
C ILE A 3 -42.42 -8.45 16.33
N LEU A 4 -43.14 -9.35 15.67
CA LEU A 4 -42.89 -9.73 14.27
C LEU A 4 -43.09 -8.54 13.33
N TYR A 5 -44.07 -7.68 13.61
CA TYR A 5 -44.31 -6.47 12.82
C TYR A 5 -43.19 -5.43 12.95
N LEU A 6 -42.38 -5.49 14.00
CA LEU A 6 -41.18 -4.67 14.17
C LEU A 6 -39.95 -5.35 13.53
N LEU A 7 -39.77 -6.65 13.80
CA LEU A 7 -38.57 -7.39 13.40
C LEU A 7 -38.49 -7.62 11.89
N ILE A 8 -39.61 -7.86 11.21
CA ILE A 8 -39.62 -8.07 9.75
C ILE A 8 -39.12 -6.81 9.01
N PRO A 9 -39.72 -5.61 9.19
CA PRO A 9 -39.23 -4.42 8.49
C PRO A 9 -37.83 -4.02 8.94
N LEU A 10 -37.50 -4.14 10.22
CA LEU A 10 -36.14 -3.87 10.71
C LEU A 10 -35.11 -4.78 10.04
N GLY A 11 -35.41 -6.08 9.92
CA GLY A 11 -34.55 -7.04 9.23
C GLY A 11 -34.39 -6.73 7.74
N LEU A 12 -35.46 -6.32 7.06
CA LEU A 12 -35.40 -5.89 5.66
C LEU A 12 -34.53 -4.65 5.48
N VAL A 13 -34.63 -3.67 6.38
CA VAL A 13 -33.78 -2.47 6.34
C VAL A 13 -32.31 -2.86 6.55
N LEU A 14 -32.00 -3.69 7.55
CA LEU A 14 -30.64 -4.13 7.80
C LEU A 14 -30.07 -4.93 6.62
N LEU A 15 -30.87 -5.80 6.01
CA LEU A 15 -30.49 -6.54 4.81
C LEU A 15 -30.21 -5.59 3.63
N ALA A 16 -31.07 -4.60 3.40
CA ALA A 16 -30.88 -3.62 2.34
C ALA A 16 -29.60 -2.79 2.55
N VAL A 17 -29.31 -2.37 3.79
CA VAL A 17 -28.08 -1.67 4.16
C VAL A 17 -26.86 -2.55 3.90
N ALA A 18 -26.89 -3.83 4.30
CA ALA A 18 -25.79 -4.76 4.07
C ALA A 18 -25.51 -4.95 2.56
N ILE A 19 -26.55 -5.12 1.75
CA ILE A 19 -26.43 -5.24 0.29
C ILE A 19 -25.86 -3.95 -0.31
N ALA A 20 -26.35 -2.78 0.10
CA ALA A 20 -25.85 -1.50 -0.38
C ALA A 20 -24.37 -1.29 -0.04
N ALA A 21 -23.96 -1.62 1.18
CA ALA A 21 -22.56 -1.57 1.62
C ALA A 21 -21.68 -2.54 0.81
N PHE A 22 -22.17 -3.75 0.57
CA PHE A 22 -21.47 -4.75 -0.25
C PHE A 22 -21.27 -4.28 -1.69
N VAL A 23 -22.33 -3.76 -2.33
CA VAL A 23 -22.25 -3.22 -3.70
C VAL A 23 -21.30 -2.03 -3.76
N TRP A 24 -21.33 -1.14 -2.77
CA TRP A 24 -20.39 -0.03 -2.68
C TRP A 24 -18.94 -0.51 -2.56
N ALA A 25 -18.66 -1.50 -1.72
CA ALA A 25 -17.32 -2.05 -1.53
C ALA A 25 -16.78 -2.69 -2.83
N VAL A 26 -17.61 -3.47 -3.53
CA VAL A 26 -17.25 -4.07 -4.83
C VAL A 26 -16.98 -3.00 -5.89
N ARG A 27 -17.83 -1.98 -5.98
CA ARG A 27 -17.65 -0.88 -6.95
C ARG A 27 -16.48 0.04 -6.63
N SER A 28 -16.04 0.09 -5.37
CA SER A 28 -14.92 0.94 -4.94
C SER A 28 -13.54 0.40 -5.33
N GLY A 29 -13.48 -0.71 -6.08
CA GLY A 29 -12.22 -1.22 -6.63
C GLY A 29 -11.22 -1.70 -5.57
N GLN A 30 -11.63 -1.86 -4.30
CA GLN A 30 -10.74 -2.29 -3.20
C GLN A 30 -10.15 -3.70 -3.40
N PHE A 31 -10.64 -4.45 -4.37
CA PHE A 31 -10.10 -5.76 -4.75
C PHE A 31 -9.00 -5.68 -5.81
N GLU A 32 -8.77 -4.52 -6.44
CA GLU A 32 -7.74 -4.34 -7.47
C GLU A 32 -6.35 -4.05 -6.86
N ASP A 33 -6.27 -3.52 -5.63
CA ASP A 33 -5.00 -3.20 -4.95
C ASP A 33 -4.44 -4.35 -4.07
N LEU A 34 -5.04 -5.54 -4.13
CA LEU A 34 -4.50 -6.73 -3.45
C LEU A 34 -3.24 -7.30 -4.13
N GLU A 35 -2.98 -6.92 -5.38
CA GLU A 35 -1.78 -7.34 -6.15
C GLU A 35 -0.57 -6.41 -5.94
N GLY A 36 -0.77 -5.23 -5.35
CA GLY A 36 0.22 -4.14 -5.31
C GLY A 36 1.49 -4.38 -4.47
N PRO A 37 1.47 -5.01 -3.28
CA PRO A 37 2.66 -5.09 -2.43
C PRO A 37 3.56 -6.30 -2.72
N ALA A 38 2.99 -7.44 -3.16
CA ALA A 38 3.71 -8.71 -3.25
C ALA A 38 4.77 -8.72 -4.37
N HIS A 39 4.55 -7.94 -5.44
CA HIS A 39 5.46 -7.92 -6.58
C HIS A 39 6.67 -6.98 -6.40
N ARG A 40 6.62 -6.07 -5.43
CA ARG A 40 7.73 -5.12 -5.17
C ARG A 40 8.87 -5.76 -4.38
N ILE A 41 8.57 -6.66 -3.45
CA ILE A 41 9.60 -7.35 -2.63
C ILE A 41 10.45 -8.34 -3.44
N LEU A 42 9.92 -8.92 -4.53
CA LEU A 42 10.64 -9.90 -5.35
C LEU A 42 11.40 -9.29 -6.55
N MET A 43 11.15 -8.02 -6.89
CA MET A 43 11.72 -7.33 -8.06
C MET A 43 12.74 -6.25 -7.68
N ASP A 44 12.96 -5.97 -6.38
CA ASP A 44 13.94 -4.98 -5.89
C ASP A 44 15.41 -5.48 -5.96
N ASP A 45 15.65 -6.75 -6.30
CA ASP A 45 17.01 -7.30 -6.45
C ASP A 45 17.68 -6.87 -7.78
N ASP A 46 16.91 -6.33 -8.74
CA ASP A 46 17.39 -5.92 -10.06
C ASP A 46 17.48 -4.38 -10.23
N ASP A 47 17.41 -3.59 -9.15
CA ASP A 47 17.54 -2.13 -9.26
C ASP A 47 19.04 -1.73 -9.33
N PRO A 48 19.58 -1.29 -10.48
CA PRO A 48 20.98 -0.85 -10.61
C PRO A 48 21.27 0.48 -9.88
N LYS A 49 20.32 0.96 -9.06
CA LYS A 49 20.35 2.24 -8.36
C LYS A 49 20.92 2.20 -6.95
N ILE A 50 21.36 1.04 -6.45
CA ILE A 50 22.21 1.06 -5.24
C ILE A 50 23.46 1.86 -5.62
N PRO A 51 23.68 3.06 -5.06
CA PRO A 51 24.88 3.80 -5.34
C PRO A 51 26.00 2.94 -4.76
N ARG A 52 26.75 2.25 -5.63
CA ARG A 52 28.01 1.64 -5.24
C ARG A 52 28.78 2.76 -4.58
N ARG A 53 28.94 2.68 -3.26
CA ARG A 53 29.77 3.57 -2.48
C ARG A 53 31.17 3.42 -3.07
N ASN A 54 31.52 4.32 -3.98
CA ASN A 54 32.81 4.29 -4.66
C ASN A 54 33.90 4.43 -3.57
N PRO A 55 34.73 3.41 -3.31
CA PRO A 55 35.78 3.50 -2.31
C PRO A 55 36.89 4.49 -2.72
N GLU A 56 36.91 4.94 -3.98
CA GLU A 56 38.02 5.70 -4.57
C GLU A 56 38.07 7.19 -4.15
N ARG A 57 37.05 7.72 -3.47
CA ARG A 57 37.09 9.09 -2.88
C ARG A 57 37.88 9.19 -1.57
N ARG A 58 38.69 8.19 -1.22
CA ARG A 58 39.56 8.24 -0.03
C ARG A 58 41.05 8.35 -0.36
N GLN A 59 41.41 8.54 -1.63
CA GLN A 59 42.82 8.53 -2.04
C GLN A 59 43.23 9.70 -2.94
N GLN A 60 42.39 10.71 -3.08
CA GLN A 60 42.75 11.97 -3.73
C GLN A 60 42.41 13.12 -2.79
N ASP A 61 43.31 13.35 -1.84
CA ASP A 61 43.52 14.66 -1.24
C ASP A 61 44.99 15.03 -1.52
N PRO A 62 45.36 15.35 -2.78
CA PRO A 62 46.47 16.26 -2.98
C PRO A 62 45.90 17.66 -2.73
N ASP A 63 46.52 18.43 -1.83
CA ASP A 63 46.53 19.91 -1.79
C ASP A 63 46.49 20.42 -0.34
N GLU A 64 47.58 20.20 0.40
CA GLU A 64 48.06 21.22 1.36
C GLU A 64 49.58 21.41 1.17
N GLU A 65 49.98 21.66 -0.07
CA GLU A 65 51.21 22.40 -0.37
C GLU A 65 50.89 23.89 -0.24
N GLY A 66 51.06 24.43 0.97
CA GLY A 66 50.73 25.83 1.21
C GLY A 66 50.71 26.25 2.67
N ARG A 67 51.74 25.89 3.46
CA ARG A 67 52.01 26.59 4.73
C ARG A 67 53.49 26.49 5.15
N ASN A 68 54.18 27.60 4.89
CA ASN A 68 55.28 28.20 5.65
C ASN A 68 56.66 27.54 5.63
#